data_AF-A0A1I1S9W3-F1
#
_entry.id   AF-A0A1I1S9W3-F1
#
_cell.length_a   1.000
_cell.length_b   1.000
_cell.length_c   1.000
_cell.angle_alpha   90.00
_cell.angle_beta   90.00
_cell.angle_gamma   90.00
#
_symmetry.space_group_name_H-M   'P 1'
#
loop_
_entity.id
_entity.type
_entity.pdbx_description
1 polymer ?
#
loop_
_entity_poly.entity_id
_entity_poly.type
_entity_poly.pdbx_seq_one_letter_code
_entity_poly.pdbx_strand_id
1 'polypeptide(L)'
;MKESEKLPINNIIVFDGINEYNTNQINSNPKIRTLVNNAIYLGGFPTLIERINSENGTVYVTTNTEFSHWKSDLKNVSIELLDLWNQSKP
;
A
#
# COMPACT_ATOMS: atom_id res chain seq x y z
N MET A 1 19.60 -15.70 8.27
CA MET A 1 18.58 -14.64 8.45
C MET A 1 17.54 -14.86 7.36
N LYS A 2 16.27 -15.11 7.72
CA LYS A 2 15.20 -15.18 6.71
C LYS A 2 15.04 -13.77 6.16
N GLU A 3 15.22 -13.57 4.86
CA GLU A 3 14.84 -12.32 4.20
C GLU A 3 13.40 -12.03 4.61
N SER A 4 13.22 -10.97 5.39
CA SER A 4 11.90 -10.46 5.72
C SER A 4 11.20 -10.20 4.39
N GLU A 5 10.14 -10.94 4.07
CA GLU A 5 9.35 -10.73 2.86
C GLU A 5 9.03 -9.24 2.74
N LYS A 6 9.67 -8.58 1.78
CA LYS A 6 9.49 -7.16 1.51
C LYS A 6 8.09 -6.97 0.94
N LEU A 7 7.55 -5.78 1.17
CA LEU A 7 6.35 -5.34 0.45
C LEU A 7 6.59 -5.39 -1.07
N PRO A 8 5.60 -5.82 -1.88
CA PRO A 8 5.76 -5.93 -3.32
C PRO A 8 5.71 -4.57 -4.05
N ILE A 9 5.20 -3.53 -3.39
CA ILE A 9 5.20 -2.15 -3.90
C ILE A 9 6.35 -1.36 -3.27
N ASN A 10 7.08 -0.63 -4.09
CA ASN A 10 8.29 0.10 -3.68
C ASN A 10 7.98 1.29 -2.75
N ASN A 11 6.91 2.03 -3.05
CA ASN A 11 6.56 3.26 -2.34
C ASN A 11 5.19 3.13 -1.67
N ILE A 12 5.19 2.97 -0.36
CA ILE A 12 3.98 2.93 0.46
C ILE A 12 4.13 3.90 1.64
N ILE A 13 3.05 4.63 1.90
CA ILE A 13 2.91 5.46 3.09
C ILE A 13 1.65 5.02 3.83
N VAL A 14 1.79 4.73 5.12
CA VAL A 14 0.66 4.41 6.01
C VAL A 14 0.45 5.54 7.00
N PHE A 15 -0.79 6.00 7.15
CA PHE A 15 -1.21 6.93 8.20
C PHE A 15 -2.25 6.26 9.10
N ASP A 16 -1.95 6.12 10.40
CA ASP A 16 -2.85 5.47 11.38
C ASP A 16 -3.78 6.45 12.13
N GLY A 17 -3.76 7.73 11.73
CA GLY A 17 -4.46 8.82 12.40
C GLY A 17 -3.55 9.70 13.28
N ILE A 18 -2.38 9.18 13.68
CA ILE A 18 -1.42 9.85 14.57
C ILE A 18 -0.04 9.90 13.93
N ASN A 19 0.41 8.77 13.40
CA ASN A 19 1.74 8.55 12.87
C ASN A 19 1.70 8.29 11.36
N GLU A 20 2.75 8.74 10.68
CA GLU A 20 3.04 8.37 9.30
C GLU A 20 4.21 7.39 9.26
N TYR A 21 4.07 6.33 8.47
CA TYR A 21 5.07 5.29 8.28
C TYR A 21 5.44 5.17 6.81
N ASN A 22 6.74 5.27 6.50
CA ASN A 22 7.27 5.00 5.16
C ASN A 22 7.54 3.50 4.94
N THR A 23 7.82 3.11 3.69
CA THR A 23 8.11 1.71 3.31
C THR A 23 9.13 1.01 4.22
N ASN A 24 10.21 1.69 4.62
CA ASN A 24 11.25 1.09 5.46
C ASN A 24 10.73 0.81 6.88
N GLN A 25 10.02 1.77 7.47
CA GLN A 25 9.38 1.61 8.78
C GLN A 25 8.32 0.51 8.73
N ILE A 26 7.52 0.44 7.66
CA ILE A 26 6.51 -0.59 7.47
C ILE A 26 7.16 -1.98 7.39
N ASN A 27 8.22 -2.15 6.59
CA ASN A 27 8.94 -3.41 6.48
C ASN A 27 9.54 -3.89 7.82
N SER A 28 9.88 -2.95 8.71
CA SER A 28 10.38 -3.24 10.06
C SER A 28 9.28 -3.52 11.09
N ASN A 29 8.00 -3.23 10.78
CA ASN A 29 6.86 -3.41 11.68
C ASN A 29 5.90 -4.49 11.14
N PRO A 30 5.94 -5.73 11.67
CA PRO A 30 5.13 -6.84 11.19
C PRO A 30 3.61 -6.60 11.19
N LYS A 31 3.09 -5.81 12.14
CA LYS A 31 1.65 -5.50 12.22
C LYS A 31 1.23 -4.62 11.05
N ILE A 32 1.93 -3.51 10.84
CA ILE A 32 1.63 -2.56 9.76
C ILE A 32 1.87 -3.23 8.40
N ARG A 33 2.94 -4.02 8.26
CA ARG A 33 3.21 -4.79 7.06
C ARG A 33 2.06 -5.75 6.71
N THR A 34 1.52 -6.46 7.71
CA THR A 34 0.38 -7.36 7.50
C THR A 34 -0.86 -6.61 7.04
N LEU A 35 -1.17 -5.46 7.65
CA LEU A 35 -2.25 -4.58 7.19
C LEU A 35 -2.05 -4.20 5.71
N VAL A 36 -0.87 -3.70 5.36
CA VAL A 36 -0.59 -3.25 3.99
C VAL A 36 -0.70 -4.39 2.98
N ASN A 37 -0.14 -5.57 3.28
CA ASN A 37 -0.30 -6.73 2.42
C ASN A 37 -1.78 -7.07 2.25
N ASN A 38 -2.56 -7.11 3.32
CA ASN A 38 -4.00 -7.37 3.24
C ASN A 38 -4.72 -6.30 2.39
N ALA A 39 -4.38 -5.02 2.53
CA ALA A 39 -4.96 -3.95 1.73
C ALA A 39 -4.63 -4.10 0.23
N ILE A 40 -3.41 -4.51 -0.10
CA ILE A 40 -2.98 -4.76 -1.48
C ILE A 40 -3.69 -5.97 -2.09
N TYR A 41 -3.74 -7.09 -1.36
CA TYR A 41 -4.33 -8.34 -1.86
C TYR A 41 -5.87 -8.29 -1.91
N LEU A 42 -6.52 -7.78 -0.86
CA LEU A 42 -7.98 -7.66 -0.80
C LEU A 42 -8.52 -6.57 -1.73
N GLY A 43 -7.72 -5.55 -2.01
CA GLY A 43 -8.08 -4.52 -2.98
C GLY A 43 -7.92 -4.93 -4.45
N GLY A 44 -7.57 -6.20 -4.73
CA GLY A 44 -7.48 -6.71 -6.10
C GLY A 44 -6.28 -6.17 -6.89
N PHE A 45 -5.30 -5.58 -6.22
CA PHE A 45 -4.19 -4.88 -6.87
C PHE A 45 -2.97 -5.70 -7.32
N PRO A 46 -2.84 -7.05 -7.15
CA PRO A 46 -1.63 -7.77 -7.58
C PRO A 46 -1.24 -7.53 -9.05
N THR A 47 -2.22 -7.37 -9.94
CA THR A 47 -2.01 -7.13 -11.37
C THR A 47 -1.51 -5.71 -11.68
N LEU A 48 -1.68 -4.76 -10.76
CA LEU A 48 -1.27 -3.36 -10.94
C LEU A 48 0.12 -3.07 -10.34
N ILE A 49 0.67 -3.96 -9.51
CA ILE A 49 1.92 -3.75 -8.76
C ILE A 49 3.09 -3.37 -9.67
N GLU A 50 3.31 -4.15 -10.75
CA GLU A 50 4.41 -3.88 -11.68
C GLU A 50 4.29 -2.50 -12.31
N ARG A 51 3.07 -2.11 -12.71
CA ARG A 51 2.82 -0.80 -13.32
C ARG A 51 2.99 0.33 -12.31
N ILE A 52 2.46 0.18 -11.10
CA ILE A 52 2.66 1.14 -10.00
C ILE A 52 4.15 1.36 -9.75
N ASN A 53 4.93 0.28 -9.64
CA ASN A 53 6.37 0.37 -9.42
C ASN A 53 7.10 1.01 -10.61
N SER A 54 6.71 0.70 -11.85
CA SER A 54 7.31 1.28 -13.06
C SER A 54 7.06 2.78 -13.18
N GLU A 55 5.91 3.26 -12.71
CA GLU A 55 5.53 4.67 -12.71
C GLU A 55 6.06 5.42 -11.46
N ASN A 56 6.78 4.74 -10.57
CA ASN A 56 7.15 5.24 -9.24
C ASN A 56 5.94 5.73 -8.41
N GLY A 57 4.77 5.13 -8.66
CA GLY A 57 3.54 5.42 -7.95
C GLY A 57 3.68 5.18 -6.46
N THR A 58 2.96 5.97 -5.67
CA THR A 58 2.94 5.84 -4.20
C THR A 58 1.55 5.45 -3.74
N VAL A 59 1.46 4.31 -3.04
CA VAL A 59 0.22 3.87 -2.41
C VAL A 59 0.13 4.49 -1.02
N TYR A 60 -0.94 5.22 -0.78
CA TYR A 60 -1.28 5.77 0.53
C TYR A 60 -2.34 4.89 1.17
N VAL A 61 -2.08 4.43 2.38
CA VAL A 61 -3.05 3.68 3.19
C VAL A 61 -3.37 4.50 4.43
N THR A 62 -4.64 4.86 4.60
CA THR A 62 -5.12 5.50 5.82
C THR A 62 -5.91 4.48 6.61
N THR A 63 -5.62 4.35 7.90
CA THR A 63 -6.28 3.39 8.79
C THR A 63 -6.53 4.03 10.16
N ASN A 64 -7.35 3.39 10.98
CA ASN A 64 -7.50 3.77 12.38
C ASN A 64 -6.39 3.13 13.23
N THR A 65 -6.24 3.59 14.48
CA THR A 65 -5.23 3.08 15.42
C THR A 65 -5.35 1.59 15.74
N GLU A 66 -6.54 1.01 15.54
CA GLU A 66 -6.81 -0.42 15.72
C GLU A 66 -6.56 -1.26 14.46
N PHE A 67 -6.23 -0.63 13.32
CA PHE A 67 -6.01 -1.30 12.05
C PHE A 67 -7.22 -2.10 11.53
N SER A 68 -8.43 -1.78 12.00
CA SER A 68 -9.68 -2.49 11.70
C SER A 68 -10.40 -1.93 10.48
N HIS A 69 -10.17 -0.66 10.14
CA HIS A 69 -10.70 -0.02 8.95
C HIS A 69 -9.57 0.65 8.19
N TRP A 70 -9.58 0.55 6.87
CA TRP A 70 -8.59 1.20 6.04
C TRP A 70 -9.20 1.72 4.74
N LYS A 71 -8.52 2.70 4.17
CA LYS A 71 -8.76 3.24 2.84
C LYS A 71 -7.44 3.34 2.12
N SER A 72 -7.46 3.20 0.81
CA SER A 72 -6.25 3.34 0.00
C SER A 72 -6.43 4.33 -1.14
N ASP A 73 -5.34 5.02 -1.45
CA ASP A 73 -5.25 5.96 -2.55
C ASP A 73 -3.92 5.76 -3.30
N LEU A 74 -3.88 6.18 -4.57
CA LEU A 74 -2.72 6.03 -5.43
C LEU A 74 -2.37 7.39 -6.03
N LYS A 75 -1.10 7.79 -5.92
CA LYS A 75 -0.61 9.08 -6.42
C LYS A 75 0.67 8.91 -7.22
N ASN A 76 1.04 9.96 -7.95
CA ASN A 76 2.21 10.01 -8.82
C ASN A 76 2.19 8.91 -9.89
N VAL A 77 1.01 8.69 -10.47
CA VAL A 77 0.78 7.73 -11.54
C VAL A 77 0.03 8.41 -12.68
N SER A 78 0.03 7.76 -13.83
CA SER A 78 -0.80 8.10 -14.98
C SER A 78 -2.29 8.06 -14.61
N ILE A 79 -3.09 8.89 -15.29
CA ILE A 79 -4.55 8.92 -15.13
C ILE A 79 -5.15 7.53 -15.41
N GLU A 80 -4.64 6.82 -16.41
CA GLU A 80 -5.09 5.47 -16.76
C GLU A 80 -4.91 4.48 -15.60
N LEU A 81 -3.73 4.49 -14.96
CA LEU A 81 -3.48 3.61 -13.84
C LEU A 81 -4.32 4.02 -12.61
N LEU A 82 -4.52 5.31 -12.39
CA LEU A 82 -5.39 5.81 -11.33
C LEU A 82 -6.85 5.37 -11.54
N ASP A 83 -7.35 5.39 -12.78
CA ASP A 83 -8.70 4.95 -13.12
C ASP A 83 -8.87 3.44 -12.90
N LEU A 84 -7.89 2.63 -13.34
CA LEU A 84 -7.87 1.18 -13.08
C LEU A 84 -7.85 0.88 -11.57
N TRP A 85 -7.06 1.62 -10.81
CA TRP A 85 -7.00 1.52 -9.36
C TRP A 85 -8.36 1.80 -8.72
N ASN A 86 -9.04 2.87 -9.12
CA ASN A 86 -10.35 3.24 -8.58
C ASN A 86 -11.46 2.26 -8.96
N GLN A 87 -11.39 1.63 -10.13
CA GLN A 87 -12.33 0.58 -10.56
C GLN A 87 -12.11 -0.76 -9.84
N SER A 88 -10.89 -1.00 -9.33
CA SER A 88 -10.53 -2.26 -8.67
C SER A 88 -10.84 -2.29 -7.17
N LYS A 89 -11.15 -1.13 -6.56
CA LYS A 89 -11.47 -1.04 -5.13
C LYS A 89 -12.80 -1.76 -4.84
N PRO A 90 -12.86 -2.63 -3.80
CA PRO A 90 -14.10 -3.24 -3.34
C PRO A 90 -15.08 -2.24 -2.73
#